data_AF-A0A382FG47-F1
#
_entry.id   AF-A0A382FG47-F1
#
_cell.length_a   1.000
_cell.length_b   1.000
_cell.length_c   1.000
_cell.angle_alpha   90.00
_cell.angle_beta   90.00
_cell.angle_gamma   90.00
#
_symmetry.space_group_name_H-M   'P 1'
#
loop_
_entity.id
_entity.type
_entity.pdbx_description
1 polymer ?
#
loop_
_entity_poly.entity_id
_entity_poly.type
_entity_poly.pdbx_seq_one_letter_code
_entity_poly.pdbx_strand_id
1 'polypeptide(L)'
;MIIKKNLLKIINFQKAIFFLLIFLLQCSKSPTLYNVKGHKKVIDPITSIIQSSGLQTNIGIKVIDLKSNETIYEWNPNSLF
;
A
#
# COMPACT_ATOMS: atom_id res chain seq x y z
N MET A 1 -20.31 -26.46 39.11
CA MET A 1 -19.86 -26.80 37.74
C MET A 1 -20.43 -25.87 36.64
N ILE A 2 -21.64 -25.34 36.78
CA ILE A 2 -22.33 -24.49 35.77
C ILE A 2 -21.65 -23.13 35.55
N ILE A 3 -21.24 -22.44 36.62
CA ILE A 3 -20.60 -21.12 36.56
C ILE A 3 -19.30 -21.13 35.74
N LYS A 4 -18.48 -22.18 35.91
CA LYS A 4 -17.23 -22.38 35.15
C LYS A 4 -17.47 -22.54 33.65
N LYS A 5 -18.60 -23.18 33.26
CA LYS A 5 -19.00 -23.38 31.85
C LYS A 5 -19.43 -22.07 31.19
N ASN A 6 -20.15 -21.21 31.91
CA ASN A 6 -20.55 -19.88 31.42
C ASN A 6 -19.35 -18.94 31.31
N LEU A 7 -18.43 -18.97 32.28
CA LEU A 7 -17.19 -18.18 32.23
C LEU A 7 -16.34 -18.58 31.03
N LEU A 8 -16.21 -19.88 30.76
CA LEU A 8 -15.47 -20.40 29.60
C LEU A 8 -16.12 -19.98 28.26
N LYS A 9 -17.45 -19.96 28.19
CA LYS A 9 -18.19 -19.44 27.02
C LYS A 9 -17.92 -17.96 26.79
N ILE A 10 -17.94 -17.14 27.84
CA ILE A 10 -17.69 -15.69 27.74
C ILE A 10 -16.26 -15.43 27.25
N ILE A 11 -15.27 -16.14 27.79
CA ILE A 11 -13.87 -16.02 27.37
C ILE A 11 -13.70 -16.43 25.89
N ASN A 12 -14.34 -17.51 25.46
CA ASN A 12 -14.27 -17.95 24.06
C ASN A 12 -14.96 -16.96 23.11
N PHE A 13 -16.07 -16.35 23.54
CA PHE A 13 -16.78 -15.33 22.77
C PHE A 13 -15.94 -14.05 22.61
N GLN A 14 -15.27 -13.60 23.68
CA GLN A 14 -14.35 -12.47 23.63
C GLN A 14 -13.15 -12.73 22.70
N LYS A 15 -12.58 -13.94 22.74
CA LYS A 15 -11.51 -14.34 21.81
C LYS A 15 -11.96 -14.30 20.35
N ALA A 16 -13.17 -14.78 20.05
CA ALA A 16 -13.71 -14.76 18.69
C ALA A 16 -13.89 -13.32 18.17
N ILE A 17 -14.41 -12.41 19.01
CA ILE A 17 -14.52 -10.98 18.67
C ILE A 17 -13.16 -10.35 18.40
N PHE A 18 -12.15 -10.68 19.21
CA PHE A 18 -10.80 -10.15 19.04
C PHE A 18 -10.18 -10.59 17.70
N PHE A 19 -10.31 -11.87 17.34
CA PHE A 19 -9.85 -12.37 16.05
C PHE A 19 -10.60 -11.76 14.87
N LEU A 20 -11.92 -11.55 15.00
CA LEU A 20 -12.72 -10.88 13.98
C LEU A 20 -12.24 -9.43 13.75
N LEU A 21 -11.97 -8.69 14.83
CA LEU A 21 -11.44 -7.32 14.75
C LEU A 21 -10.07 -7.27 14.05
N ILE A 22 -9.15 -8.20 14.38
CA ILE A 22 -7.85 -8.29 13.69
C ILE A 22 -8.04 -8.58 12.21
N PHE A 23 -8.96 -9.48 11.85
CA PHE A 23 -9.23 -9.85 10.46
C PHE A 23 -9.75 -8.65 9.66
N LEU A 24 -10.58 -7.80 10.26
CA LEU A 24 -11.10 -6.59 9.64
C LEU A 24 -10.03 -5.49 9.45
N LEU A 25 -8.95 -5.49 10.23
CA LEU A 25 -7.85 -4.52 10.14
C LEU A 25 -6.81 -4.88 9.05
N GLN A 26 -6.83 -6.11 8.52
CA GLN A 26 -5.88 -6.58 7.49
C GLN A 26 -6.17 -5.98 6.10
N CYS A 27 -7.35 -5.38 5.88
CA CYS A 27 -7.67 -4.67 4.65
C CYS A 27 -7.37 -3.16 4.79
N SER A 28 -6.18 -2.82 5.28
CA SER A 28 -5.68 -1.44 5.18
C SER A 28 -4.96 -1.26 3.84
N LYS A 29 -5.23 -0.13 3.17
CA LYS A 29 -4.52 0.21 1.92
C LYS A 29 -3.03 0.22 2.21
N SER A 30 -2.25 -0.49 1.38
CA SER A 30 -0.78 -0.48 1.48
C SER A 30 -0.31 0.97 1.56
N PRO A 31 0.58 1.34 2.51
CA PRO A 31 1.13 2.68 2.55
C PRO A 31 1.83 2.93 1.22
N THR A 32 1.30 3.88 0.45
CA THR A 32 1.87 4.25 -0.83
C THR A 32 3.16 5.02 -0.60
N LEU A 33 4.25 4.29 -0.47
CA LEU A 33 5.60 4.84 -0.43
C LEU A 33 6.00 5.23 -1.85
N TYR A 34 5.57 6.42 -2.26
CA TYR A 34 5.92 6.96 -3.57
C TYR A 34 7.32 7.57 -3.54
N ASN A 35 8.25 6.95 -4.25
CA ASN A 35 9.58 7.51 -4.47
C ASN A 35 9.68 7.97 -5.92
N VAL A 36 9.89 9.27 -6.11
CA VAL A 36 9.97 9.90 -7.44
C VAL A 36 11.36 10.49 -7.62
N LYS A 37 11.99 10.18 -8.75
CA LYS A 37 13.29 10.74 -9.16
C LYS A 37 13.24 11.10 -10.64
N GLY A 38 14.00 12.10 -11.08
CA GLY A 38 14.04 12.50 -12.48
C GLY A 38 14.42 13.96 -12.69
N HIS A 39 14.28 14.42 -13.93
CA HIS A 39 14.52 15.81 -14.27
C HIS A 39 13.44 16.72 -13.66
N LYS A 40 13.84 17.85 -13.07
CA LYS A 40 12.91 18.79 -12.41
C LYS A 40 11.73 19.21 -13.30
N LYS A 41 11.95 19.34 -14.61
CA LYS A 41 10.94 19.76 -15.58
C LYS A 41 9.81 18.74 -15.78
N VAL A 42 10.02 17.46 -15.45
CA VAL A 42 9.06 16.38 -15.73
C VAL A 42 8.49 15.76 -14.45
N ILE A 43 9.13 15.94 -13.30
CA ILE A 43 8.69 15.36 -12.02
C ILE A 43 7.25 15.76 -11.71
N ASP A 44 6.98 17.06 -11.62
CA ASP A 44 5.66 17.58 -11.22
C ASP A 44 4.54 17.23 -12.22
N PRO A 45 4.69 17.46 -13.55
CA PRO A 45 3.61 17.15 -14.48
C PRO A 45 3.30 15.65 -14.57
N ILE A 46 4.31 14.77 -14.61
CA ILE A 46 4.06 13.32 -14.69
C ILE A 46 3.47 12.80 -13.37
N THR A 47 4.02 13.23 -12.23
CA THR A 47 3.52 12.84 -10.90
C THR A 47 2.07 13.26 -10.69
N SER A 48 1.72 14.49 -11.08
CA SER A 48 0.35 14.99 -10.94
C SER A 48 -0.64 14.24 -11.84
N ILE A 49 -0.27 13.85 -13.06
CA ILE A 49 -1.11 13.00 -13.93
C ILE A 49 -1.35 11.63 -13.27
N ILE A 50 -0.30 10.99 -12.76
CA ILE A 50 -0.41 9.68 -12.09
C ILE A 50 -1.31 9.78 -10.86
N GLN A 51 -1.09 10.78 -10.00
CA GLN A 51 -1.88 10.95 -8.78
C GLN A 51 -3.34 11.32 -9.07
N SER A 52 -3.58 12.19 -10.05
CA SER A 52 -4.95 12.60 -10.44
C SER A 52 -5.73 11.51 -11.18
N SER A 53 -5.06 10.52 -11.77
CA SER A 53 -5.72 9.38 -12.42
C SER A 53 -6.55 8.51 -11.46
N GLY A 54 -6.31 8.61 -10.15
CA GLY A 54 -6.99 7.79 -9.16
C GLY A 54 -6.62 6.29 -9.21
N LEU A 55 -5.53 5.92 -9.90
CA LEU A 55 -5.02 4.55 -9.92
C LEU A 55 -4.63 4.12 -8.49
N GLN A 56 -5.33 3.09 -7.98
CA GLN A 56 -5.10 2.51 -6.65
C GLN A 56 -4.40 1.16 -6.78
N THR A 57 -3.28 1.12 -7.51
CA THR A 57 -2.48 -0.09 -7.70
C THR A 57 -1.00 0.21 -7.56
N ASN A 58 -0.20 -0.82 -7.27
CA ASN A 58 1.25 -0.71 -7.23
C ASN A 58 1.77 -0.57 -8.65
N ILE A 59 2.38 0.58 -8.96
CA ILE A 59 2.96 0.87 -10.28
C ILE A 59 4.41 1.27 -10.07
N GLY A 60 5.29 0.76 -10.92
CA GLY A 60 6.63 1.29 -11.15
C GLY A 60 6.73 1.86 -12.56
N ILE A 61 7.37 3.02 -12.72
CA ILE A 61 7.58 3.66 -14.03
C ILE A 61 9.05 4.03 -14.15
N LYS A 62 9.65 3.77 -15.31
CA LYS A 62 10.99 4.24 -15.66
C LYS A 62 10.99 4.77 -17.09
N VAL A 63 11.39 6.02 -17.25
CA VAL A 63 11.49 6.72 -18.53
C VAL A 63 12.96 6.97 -18.81
N ILE A 64 13.43 6.55 -19.98
CA ILE A 64 14.81 6.66 -20.41
C ILE A 64 14.91 7.43 -21.72
N ASP A 65 15.96 8.24 -21.88
CA ASP A 65 16.39 8.73 -23.18
C ASP A 65 17.10 7.59 -23.91
N LEU A 66 16.60 7.20 -25.09
CA LEU A 66 17.19 6.11 -25.87
C LEU A 66 18.56 6.45 -26.47
N LYS A 67 18.87 7.75 -26.66
CA LYS A 67 20.16 8.18 -27.23
C LYS A 67 21.27 8.20 -26.19
N SER A 68 20.98 8.70 -25.00
CA SER A 68 21.97 8.84 -23.91
C SER A 68 21.91 7.72 -22.87
N ASN A 69 20.87 6.88 -22.91
CA ASN A 69 20.55 5.89 -21.88
C ASN A 69 20.33 6.50 -20.48
N GLU A 70 20.06 7.81 -20.42
CA GLU A 70 19.83 8.54 -19.17
C GLU A 70 18.40 8.29 -18.67
N THR A 71 18.25 8.02 -17.37
CA THR A 71 16.93 8.03 -16.72
C THR A 71 16.41 9.46 -16.63
N ILE A 72 15.31 9.74 -17.32
CA ILE A 72 14.63 11.05 -17.30
C ILE A 72 13.63 11.10 -16.13
N TYR A 73 12.98 9.98 -15.79
CA TYR A 73 11.99 9.88 -14.72
C TYR A 73 11.88 8.45 -14.17
N GLU A 74 11.71 8.32 -12.87
CA GLU A 74 11.48 7.07 -12.15
C GLU A 74 10.40 7.28 -11.08
N TRP A 75 9.42 6.39 -11.07
CA TRP A 75 8.38 6.26 -10.05
C TRP A 75 8.47 4.88 -9.44
N ASN A 76 8.55 4.82 -8.11
CA ASN A 76 8.67 3.57 -7.35
C ASN A 76 9.77 2.62 -7.88
N PRO A 77 11.02 3.10 -8.10
CA PRO A 77 12.08 2.29 -8.71
C PRO A 77 12.47 1.05 -7.89
N ASN A 78 12.13 1.02 -6.61
CA ASN A 78 12.44 -0.08 -5.69
C ASN A 78 11.23 -0.98 -5.38
N SER A 79 10.09 -0.78 -6.06
CA SER A 79 8.92 -1.63 -5.86
C SER A 79 9.12 -2.98 -6.54
N LEU A 80 8.74 -4.06 -5.85
CA LEU A 80 8.83 -5.44 -6.36
C LEU A 80 7.59 -5.89 -7.16
N PHE A 81 6.63 -4.97 -7.37
CA PHE A 81 5.30 -5.17 -7.95
C PHE A 81 4.40 -6.11 -7.12
#